data_AF-A0A848CDF8-F1
#
_entry.id   AF-A0A848CDF8-F1
#
_cell.length_a   1.000
_cell.length_b   1.000
_cell.length_c   1.000
_cell.angle_alpha   90.00
_cell.angle_beta   90.00
_cell.angle_gamma   90.00
#
_symmetry.space_group_name_H-M   'P 1'
#
loop_
_entity.id
_entity.type
_entity.pdbx_description
1 polymer ?
#
loop_
_entity_poly.entity_id
_entity_poly.type
_entity_poly.pdbx_seq_one_letter_code
_entity_poly.pdbx_strand_id
1 'polypeptide(L)'
;MQPVEQVKGAPVLPFDQVRAAINLVVSSILIASATSLKLPLSTTYMTFMVAMGSSFADGAWNRESAVYRISGVLAVISGWFLTAMCAFSACALVTWALFEGGSVVAVLFMLVAVVSLVRSNFFGKKKEESSFDIVADNTDKDSIRANIGASVDESIDTAVR
;
A
#
# COMPACT_ATOMS: atom_id res chain seq x y z
N MET A 1 -12.25 27.46 -12.10
CA MET A 1 -13.32 26.58 -12.66
C MET A 1 -14.05 25.99 -11.46
N GLN A 2 -15.36 26.20 -11.36
CA GLN A 2 -16.16 25.61 -10.27
C GLN A 2 -16.15 24.08 -10.44
N PRO A 3 -16.06 23.28 -9.35
CA PRO A 3 -16.15 21.84 -9.46
C PRO A 3 -17.56 21.50 -9.94
N VAL A 4 -17.68 20.87 -11.11
CA VAL A 4 -18.96 20.36 -11.59
C VAL A 4 -19.29 19.14 -10.73
N GLU A 5 -20.23 19.32 -9.80
CA GLU A 5 -20.70 18.26 -8.92
C GLU A 5 -21.18 17.08 -9.78
N GLN A 6 -20.51 15.94 -9.62
CA GLN A 6 -20.83 14.74 -10.40
C GLN A 6 -22.19 14.22 -9.95
N VAL A 7 -23.19 14.26 -10.83
CA VAL A 7 -24.51 13.68 -10.57
C VAL A 7 -24.34 12.19 -10.28
N LYS A 8 -24.83 11.73 -9.13
CA LYS A 8 -24.73 10.35 -8.67
C LYS A 8 -25.36 9.41 -9.73
N GLY A 9 -24.53 8.66 -10.45
CA GLY A 9 -24.95 7.75 -11.54
C GLY A 9 -24.56 8.19 -12.96
N ALA A 10 -23.96 9.37 -13.14
CA ALA A 10 -23.39 9.79 -14.42
C ALA A 10 -21.99 9.15 -14.63
N PRO A 11 -21.58 8.88 -15.88
CA PRO A 11 -20.23 8.40 -16.16
C PRO A 11 -19.19 9.40 -15.65
N VAL A 12 -18.22 8.90 -14.88
CA VAL A 12 -17.11 9.71 -14.33
C VAL A 12 -16.44 10.52 -15.44
N LEU A 13 -16.15 11.79 -15.17
CA LEU A 13 -15.53 12.68 -16.15
C LEU A 13 -14.27 12.02 -16.75
N PRO A 14 -14.11 11.95 -18.10
CA PRO A 14 -12.99 11.25 -18.73
C PRO A 14 -11.61 11.76 -18.34
N PHE A 15 -11.55 12.99 -17.81
CA PHE A 15 -10.30 13.68 -17.50
C PHE A 15 -9.46 13.00 -16.40
N ASP A 16 -10.10 12.42 -15.36
CA ASP A 16 -9.36 11.70 -14.32
C ASP A 16 -8.77 10.39 -14.83
N GLN A 17 -9.49 9.70 -15.73
CA GLN A 17 -8.98 8.50 -16.39
C GLN A 17 -7.77 8.83 -17.27
N VAL A 18 -7.84 9.94 -18.01
CA VAL A 18 -6.73 10.44 -18.83
C VAL A 18 -5.53 10.81 -17.95
N ARG A 19 -5.75 11.51 -16.84
CA ARG A 19 -4.69 11.86 -15.87
C ARG A 19 -4.02 10.63 -15.27
N ALA A 20 -4.81 9.63 -14.87
CA ALA A 20 -4.31 8.36 -14.34
C ALA A 20 -3.51 7.59 -15.41
N ALA A 21 -4.02 7.52 -16.64
CA ALA A 21 -3.32 6.89 -17.76
C ALA A 21 -1.99 7.57 -18.07
N ILE A 22 -1.93 8.90 -18.05
CA ILE A 22 -0.70 9.65 -18.28
C ILE A 22 0.32 9.38 -17.16
N ASN A 23 -0.10 9.44 -15.89
CA ASN A 23 0.79 9.11 -14.78
C ASN A 23 1.32 7.67 -14.91
N LEU A 24 0.48 6.70 -15.28
CA LEU A 24 0.89 5.32 -15.52
C LEU A 24 1.89 5.21 -16.68
N VAL A 25 1.63 5.86 -17.81
CA VAL A 25 2.48 5.79 -19.01
C VAL A 25 3.84 6.43 -18.73
N VAL A 26 3.86 7.63 -18.14
CA VAL A 26 5.10 8.29 -17.73
C VAL A 26 5.85 7.39 -16.75
N SER A 27 5.15 6.84 -15.75
CA SER A 27 5.74 5.90 -14.79
C SER A 27 6.35 4.66 -15.46
N SER A 28 5.65 4.04 -16.41
CA SER A 28 6.15 2.87 -17.11
C SER A 28 7.39 3.18 -17.96
N ILE A 29 7.44 4.37 -18.60
CA ILE A 29 8.55 4.75 -19.47
C ILE A 29 9.83 4.96 -18.67
N LEU A 30 9.83 5.69 -17.53
CA LEU A 30 11.10 5.78 -16.79
C LEU A 30 11.50 4.47 -16.12
N ILE A 31 10.56 3.61 -15.69
CA ILE A 31 10.90 2.28 -15.16
C ILE A 31 11.55 1.43 -16.25
N ALA A 32 10.95 1.38 -17.45
CA ALA A 32 11.48 0.64 -18.59
C ALA A 32 12.85 1.17 -19.02
N SER A 33 13.02 2.49 -19.07
CA SER A 33 14.30 3.13 -19.42
C SER A 33 15.39 2.81 -18.39
N ALA A 34 15.07 2.89 -17.10
CA ALA A 34 16.03 2.58 -16.03
C ALA A 34 16.38 1.08 -15.99
N THR A 35 15.40 0.21 -16.25
CA THR A 35 15.63 -1.24 -16.34
C THR A 35 16.52 -1.59 -17.53
N SER A 36 16.36 -0.90 -18.67
CA SER A 36 17.26 -1.04 -19.82
C SER A 36 18.70 -0.70 -19.46
N LEU A 37 18.91 0.26 -18.56
CA LEU A 37 20.21 0.67 -18.04
C LEU A 37 20.70 -0.20 -16.86
N LYS A 38 19.96 -1.25 -16.49
CA LYS A 38 20.21 -2.12 -15.32
C LYS A 38 20.37 -1.36 -14.00
N LEU A 39 19.68 -0.24 -13.85
CA LEU A 39 19.68 0.52 -12.60
C LEU A 39 18.67 -0.11 -11.62
N PRO A 40 19.07 -0.48 -10.39
CA PRO A 40 18.11 -0.92 -9.39
C PRO A 40 17.29 0.30 -8.91
N LEU A 41 16.05 0.41 -9.37
CA LEU A 41 15.11 1.46 -8.95
C LEU A 41 13.96 0.91 -8.11
N SER A 42 13.46 1.76 -7.22
CA SER A 42 12.19 1.52 -6.53
C SER A 42 11.03 2.02 -7.40
N THR A 43 10.18 1.10 -7.84
CA THR A 43 8.97 1.39 -8.63
C THR A 43 7.94 2.18 -7.82
N THR A 44 7.92 2.03 -6.50
CA THR A 44 7.10 2.85 -5.58
C THR A 44 7.57 4.29 -5.53
N TYR A 45 8.88 4.54 -5.45
CA TYR A 45 9.41 5.91 -5.50
C TYR A 45 9.10 6.61 -6.82
N MET A 46 9.26 5.86 -7.90
CA MET A 46 9.10 6.36 -9.25
C MET A 46 7.64 6.76 -9.55
N THR A 47 6.70 5.87 -9.27
CA THR A 47 5.26 6.12 -9.45
C THR A 47 4.76 7.23 -8.53
N PHE A 48 5.23 7.25 -7.28
CA PHE A 48 4.92 8.32 -6.33
C PHE A 48 5.43 9.68 -6.82
N MET A 49 6.66 9.77 -7.31
CA MET A 49 7.22 11.01 -7.85
C MET A 49 6.44 11.54 -9.05
N VAL A 50 6.03 10.66 -9.96
CA VAL A 50 5.20 11.06 -11.12
C VAL A 50 3.84 11.58 -10.66
N ALA A 51 3.14 10.83 -9.79
CA ALA A 51 1.83 11.24 -9.28
C ALA A 51 1.88 12.56 -8.49
N MET A 52 2.91 12.73 -7.66
CA MET A 52 3.11 13.94 -6.86
C MET A 52 3.53 15.14 -7.71
N GLY A 53 4.40 14.94 -8.70
CA GLY A 53 4.80 15.99 -9.63
C GLY A 53 3.63 16.48 -10.49
N SER A 54 2.81 15.55 -10.99
CA SER A 54 1.59 15.86 -11.74
C SER A 54 0.59 16.65 -10.87
N SER A 55 0.40 16.21 -9.61
CA SER A 55 -0.46 16.92 -8.64
C SER A 55 0.04 18.32 -8.29
N PHE A 56 1.35 18.53 -8.25
CA PHE A 56 1.95 19.85 -8.03
C PHE A 56 1.71 20.76 -9.24
N ALA A 57 1.92 20.25 -10.46
CA ALA A 57 1.69 20.99 -11.71
C ALA A 57 0.20 21.36 -11.91
N ASP A 58 -0.71 20.52 -11.45
CA ASP A 58 -2.16 20.76 -11.49
C ASP A 58 -2.65 21.85 -10.51
N GLY A 59 -1.74 22.51 -9.77
CA GLY A 59 -2.12 23.53 -8.78
C GLY A 59 -2.89 22.95 -7.59
N ALA A 60 -2.78 21.64 -7.35
CA ALA A 60 -3.47 20.95 -6.26
C ALA A 60 -2.91 21.33 -4.87
N TRP A 61 -1.83 22.10 -4.83
CA TRP A 61 -1.15 22.60 -3.64
C TRP A 61 -1.51 24.07 -3.36
N ASN A 62 -2.80 24.39 -3.34
CA ASN A 62 -3.27 25.72 -2.91
C ASN A 62 -3.03 25.93 -1.41
N ARG A 63 -2.88 27.20 -0.99
CA ARG A 63 -2.46 27.60 0.37
C ARG A 63 -3.27 26.97 1.50
N GLU A 64 -4.53 26.65 1.26
CA GLU A 64 -5.46 26.04 2.23
C GLU A 64 -5.38 24.50 2.29
N SER A 65 -5.03 23.83 1.20
CA SER A 65 -4.94 22.36 1.11
C SER A 65 -3.50 21.82 1.06
N ALA A 66 -2.52 22.70 0.84
CA ALA A 66 -1.12 22.36 0.68
C ALA A 66 -0.56 21.71 1.96
N VAL A 67 -0.86 22.26 3.14
CA VAL A 67 -0.31 21.79 4.41
C VAL A 67 -0.66 20.31 4.67
N TYR A 68 -1.93 19.94 4.46
CA TYR A 68 -2.39 18.57 4.72
C TYR A 68 -1.84 17.57 3.71
N ARG A 69 -1.75 17.98 2.43
CA ARG A 69 -1.20 17.13 1.36
C ARG A 69 0.31 16.95 1.49
N ILE A 70 1.04 18.02 1.77
CA ILE A 70 2.48 17.98 2.00
C ILE A 70 2.79 17.14 3.25
N SER A 71 2.00 17.26 4.32
CA SER A 71 2.18 16.44 5.52
C SER A 71 2.01 14.95 5.22
N GLY A 72 1.01 14.55 4.43
CA GLY A 72 0.86 13.16 4.01
C GLY A 72 2.03 12.65 3.16
N VAL A 73 2.54 13.47 2.26
CA VAL A 73 3.71 13.15 1.41
C VAL A 73 4.98 12.98 2.24
N LEU A 74 5.19 13.89 3.20
CA LEU A 74 6.29 13.81 4.15
C LEU A 74 6.16 12.57 5.04
N ALA A 75 4.96 12.15 5.42
CA ALA A 75 4.73 10.93 6.19
C ALA A 75 5.09 9.65 5.39
N VAL A 76 4.83 9.61 4.08
CA VAL A 76 5.24 8.48 3.22
C VAL A 76 6.76 8.41 3.11
N ILE A 77 7.41 9.55 2.81
CA ILE A 77 8.87 9.62 2.66
C ILE A 77 9.57 9.33 4.00
N SER A 78 9.06 9.89 5.10
CA SER A 78 9.60 9.64 6.44
C SER A 78 9.38 8.21 6.90
N GLY A 79 8.26 7.57 6.53
CA GLY A 79 7.99 6.17 6.81
C GLY A 79 8.99 5.22 6.14
N TRP A 80 9.32 5.46 4.87
CA TRP A 80 10.37 4.70 4.17
C TRP A 80 11.73 4.85 4.84
N PHE A 81 12.08 6.08 5.22
CA PHE A 81 13.36 6.37 5.86
C PHE A 81 13.44 5.79 7.28
N LEU A 82 12.37 5.91 8.06
CA LEU A 82 12.27 5.36 9.41
C LEU A 82 12.37 3.84 9.40
N THR A 83 11.68 3.18 8.46
CA THR A 83 11.76 1.72 8.30
C THR A 83 13.18 1.30 7.94
N ALA A 84 13.83 2.00 7.01
CA ALA A 84 15.21 1.75 6.64
C ALA A 84 16.17 1.94 7.83
N MET A 85 15.99 3.00 8.62
CA MET A 85 16.75 3.25 9.83
C MET A 85 16.55 2.15 10.87
N CYS A 86 15.31 1.74 11.15
CA CYS A 86 15.00 0.66 12.09
C CYS A 86 15.64 -0.66 11.65
N ALA A 87 15.51 -1.03 10.37
CA ALA A 87 16.12 -2.24 9.82
C ALA A 87 17.65 -2.19 9.89
N PHE A 88 18.26 -1.05 9.56
CA PHE A 88 19.71 -0.83 9.66
C PHE A 88 20.19 -0.95 11.12
N SER A 89 19.53 -0.28 12.06
CA SER A 89 19.87 -0.34 13.49
C SER A 89 19.72 -1.75 14.05
N ALA A 90 18.65 -2.47 13.70
CA ALA A 90 18.46 -3.86 14.12
C ALA A 90 19.56 -4.78 13.55
N CYS A 91 19.88 -4.63 12.27
CA CYS A 91 20.95 -5.40 11.63
C CYS A 91 22.32 -5.09 12.25
N ALA A 92 22.59 -3.82 12.57
CA ALA A 92 23.81 -3.40 13.24
C ALA A 92 23.95 -4.04 14.64
N LEU A 93 22.88 -4.06 15.43
CA LEU A 93 22.87 -4.71 16.75
C LEU A 93 23.11 -6.21 16.65
N VAL A 94 22.42 -6.90 15.73
CA VAL A 94 22.59 -8.34 15.51
C VAL A 94 24.02 -8.65 15.05
N THR A 95 24.54 -7.87 14.10
CA THR A 95 25.90 -8.05 13.59
C THR A 95 26.94 -7.81 14.69
N TRP A 96 26.73 -6.79 15.52
CA TRP A 96 27.60 -6.52 16.67
C TRP A 96 27.57 -7.67 17.70
N ALA A 97 26.38 -8.19 18.01
CA ALA A 97 26.23 -9.35 18.90
C ALA A 97 26.90 -10.62 18.35
N LEU A 98 26.88 -10.82 17.03
CA LEU A 98 27.58 -11.92 16.37
C LEU A 98 29.11 -11.75 16.40
N PHE A 99 29.58 -10.51 16.28
CA PHE A 99 31.02 -10.22 16.33
C PHE A 99 31.62 -10.53 17.71
N GLU A 100 30.94 -10.13 18.79
CA GLU A 100 31.40 -10.40 20.17
C GLU A 100 31.12 -11.84 20.61
N GLY A 101 29.98 -12.41 20.19
CA GLY A 101 29.48 -13.71 20.64
C GLY A 101 30.08 -14.93 19.93
N GLY A 102 30.86 -14.72 18.87
CA GLY A 102 31.53 -15.78 18.11
C GLY A 102 30.59 -16.88 17.60
N SER A 103 31.12 -18.09 17.41
CA SER A 103 30.38 -19.21 16.80
C SER A 103 29.14 -19.65 17.60
N VAL A 104 29.11 -19.43 18.91
CA VAL A 104 28.00 -19.87 19.78
C VAL A 104 26.74 -19.05 19.50
N VAL A 105 26.88 -17.72 19.41
CA VAL A 105 25.75 -16.82 19.12
C VAL A 105 25.27 -16.99 17.67
N ALA A 106 26.18 -17.26 16.73
CA ALA A 106 25.82 -17.55 15.34
C ALA A 106 24.94 -18.81 15.19
N VAL A 107 25.27 -19.90 15.89
CA VAL A 107 24.47 -21.13 15.87
C VAL A 107 23.09 -20.91 16.50
N LEU A 108 23.01 -20.13 17.58
CA LEU A 108 21.74 -19.77 18.22
C LEU A 108 20.83 -18.97 17.26
N PHE A 109 21.35 -17.92 16.62
CA PHE A 109 20.59 -17.12 15.65
C PHE A 109 20.16 -17.93 14.43
N MET A 110 21.01 -18.86 13.95
CA MET A 110 20.64 -19.77 12.88
C MET A 110 19.45 -20.66 13.28
N LEU A 111 19.47 -21.23 14.49
CA LEU A 111 18.37 -22.05 15.00
C LEU A 111 17.07 -21.24 15.08
N VAL A 112 17.13 -20.01 15.60
CA VAL A 112 15.97 -19.11 15.67
C VAL A 112 15.45 -18.76 14.26
N ALA A 113 16.34 -18.48 13.30
CA ALA A 113 15.95 -18.18 11.92
C ALA A 113 15.27 -19.38 11.24
N VAL A 114 15.81 -20.59 11.42
CA VAL A 114 15.21 -21.82 10.86
C VAL A 114 13.85 -22.10 11.48
N VAL A 115 13.71 -22.00 12.80
CA VAL A 115 12.42 -22.18 13.49
C VAL A 115 11.42 -21.11 13.04
N SER A 116 11.83 -19.86 12.92
CA SER A 116 11.00 -18.76 12.43
C SER A 116 10.54 -18.99 10.99
N LEU A 117 11.43 -19.45 10.11
CA LEU A 117 11.12 -19.76 8.71
C LEU A 117 10.15 -20.94 8.62
N VAL A 118 10.42 -22.05 9.33
CA VAL A 118 9.51 -23.21 9.37
C VAL A 118 8.14 -22.80 9.90
N ARG A 119 8.07 -22.02 10.98
CA ARG A 119 6.79 -21.52 11.50
C ARG A 119 6.09 -20.61 10.49
N SER A 120 6.80 -19.64 9.90
CA SER A 120 6.21 -18.70 8.94
C SER A 120 5.70 -19.41 7.68
N ASN A 121 6.49 -20.33 7.12
CA ASN A 121 6.16 -20.99 5.87
C ASN A 121 5.14 -22.14 6.04
N PHE A 122 5.23 -22.92 7.12
CA PHE A 122 4.33 -24.06 7.33
C PHE A 122 3.10 -23.74 8.20
N PHE A 123 3.19 -22.78 9.13
CA PHE A 123 2.05 -22.39 9.98
C PHE A 123 1.35 -21.09 9.52
N GLY A 124 1.90 -20.37 8.53
CA GLY A 124 1.35 -19.13 7.97
C GLY A 124 0.06 -19.24 7.15
N LYS A 125 -0.56 -20.44 7.06
CA LYS A 125 -1.88 -20.59 6.40
C LYS A 125 -3.07 -20.13 7.25
N LYS A 126 -2.84 -19.54 8.42
CA LYS A 126 -3.89 -18.83 9.16
C LYS A 126 -3.68 -17.33 9.00
N LYS A 127 -4.33 -16.81 7.95
CA LYS A 127 -4.88 -15.46 7.81
C LYS A 127 -3.93 -14.34 8.27
N GLU A 128 -3.22 -13.74 7.32
CA GLU A 128 -2.83 -12.33 7.46
C GLU A 128 -4.11 -11.52 7.65
N GLU A 129 -4.52 -11.34 8.91
CA GLU A 129 -5.44 -10.30 9.31
C GLU A 129 -4.72 -8.98 9.10
N SER A 130 -4.86 -8.48 7.88
CA SER A 130 -4.80 -7.05 7.60
C SER A 130 -5.56 -6.33 8.71
N SER A 131 -4.97 -5.29 9.28
CA SER A 131 -5.56 -4.40 10.29
C SER A 131 -6.99 -3.90 9.94
N PHE A 132 -7.39 -4.04 8.66
CA PHE A 132 -8.73 -3.79 8.16
C PHE A 132 -9.80 -4.81 8.63
N ASP A 133 -9.42 -6.07 8.92
CA ASP A 133 -10.33 -7.13 9.35
C ASP A 133 -10.80 -6.97 10.81
N ILE A 134 -10.03 -6.29 11.68
CA ILE A 134 -10.43 -6.03 13.08
C ILE A 134 -11.65 -5.11 13.14
N VAL A 135 -11.82 -4.22 12.15
CA VAL A 135 -13.01 -3.37 12.03
C VAL A 135 -14.19 -4.16 11.44
N ALA A 136 -13.92 -5.10 10.52
CA ALA A 136 -14.94 -5.96 9.93
C ALA A 136 -15.50 -7.01 10.90
N ASP A 137 -14.72 -7.45 11.90
CA ASP A 137 -15.16 -8.40 12.94
C ASP A 137 -16.27 -7.82 13.85
N ASN A 138 -16.38 -6.48 13.94
CA ASN A 138 -17.49 -5.83 14.64
C ASN A 138 -18.79 -5.80 13.82
N THR A 139 -18.78 -6.25 12.57
CA THR A 139 -19.99 -6.47 11.76
C THR A 139 -20.15 -7.97 11.53
N ASP A 140 -20.92 -8.55 12.42
CA ASP A 140 -21.26 -9.97 12.49
C ASP A 140 -21.50 -10.57 11.09
N LYS A 141 -20.67 -11.55 10.74
CA LYS A 141 -20.62 -12.19 9.41
C LYS A 141 -21.97 -12.83 9.04
N ASP A 142 -22.78 -13.17 10.04
CA ASP A 142 -24.11 -13.75 9.87
C ASP A 142 -25.16 -12.67 9.52
N SER A 143 -25.05 -11.45 10.06
CA SER A 143 -25.85 -10.30 9.62
C SER A 143 -25.61 -9.89 8.16
N ILE A 144 -24.36 -9.99 7.68
CA ILE A 144 -24.02 -9.70 6.27
C ILE A 144 -24.69 -10.74 5.35
N ARG A 145 -24.66 -12.02 5.73
CA ARG A 145 -25.31 -13.10 4.98
C ARG A 145 -26.83 -12.93 4.96
N ALA A 146 -27.43 -12.53 6.07
CA ALA A 146 -28.88 -12.27 6.15
C ALA A 146 -29.30 -11.11 5.24
N ASN A 147 -28.57 -10.00 5.25
CA ASN A 147 -28.88 -8.85 4.40
C ASN A 147 -28.66 -9.12 2.91
N ILE A 148 -27.64 -9.89 2.54
CA ILE A 148 -27.41 -10.30 1.14
C ILE A 148 -28.54 -11.23 0.67
N GLY A 149 -28.96 -12.18 1.50
CA GLY A 149 -30.08 -13.07 1.17
C GLY A 149 -31.38 -12.30 0.91
N ALA A 150 -31.73 -11.38 1.80
CA ALA A 150 -32.94 -10.57 1.67
C ALA A 150 -32.93 -9.67 0.42
N SER A 151 -31.79 -9.03 0.13
CA SER A 151 -31.66 -8.16 -1.05
C SER A 151 -31.63 -8.92 -2.37
N VAL A 152 -31.12 -10.16 -2.38
CA VAL A 152 -31.20 -11.06 -3.55
C VAL A 152 -32.64 -11.50 -3.78
N ASP A 153 -33.38 -11.90 -2.75
CA ASP A 153 -34.79 -12.33 -2.88
C ASP A 153 -35.68 -11.18 -3.40
N GLU A 154 -35.51 -9.96 -2.88
CA GLU A 154 -36.24 -8.78 -3.34
C GLU A 154 -35.93 -8.44 -4.82
N SER A 155 -34.67 -8.63 -5.23
CA SER A 155 -34.25 -8.40 -6.61
C SER A 155 -34.85 -9.45 -7.57
N ILE A 156 -34.94 -10.70 -7.13
CA ILE A 156 -35.55 -11.79 -7.92
C ILE A 156 -37.06 -11.58 -8.05
N ASP A 157 -37.77 -11.21 -6.97
CA ASP A 157 -39.22 -10.99 -6.99
C ASP A 157 -39.60 -9.76 -7.84
N THR A 158 -38.75 -8.74 -7.85
CA THR A 158 -38.92 -7.56 -8.73
C THR A 158 -38.67 -7.89 -10.20
N ALA A 159 -37.77 -8.82 -10.51
CA ALA A 159 -37.44 -9.21 -11.88
C ALA A 159 -38.44 -10.21 -12.51
N VAL A 160 -39.19 -10.94 -11.68
CA VAL A 160 -40.18 -11.95 -12.10
C VAL A 160 -41.58 -11.35 -12.30
N ARG A 161 -41.82 -10.11 -11.88
CA ARG A 161 -43.06 -9.35 -12.09
C ARG A 161 -43.06 -8.58 -13.41
#